data_AF-A0A7V6B786-F1
#
_entry.id   AF-A0A7V6B786-F1
#
_cell.length_a   1.000
_cell.length_b   1.000
_cell.length_c   1.000
_cell.angle_alpha   90.00
_cell.angle_beta   90.00
_cell.angle_gamma   90.00
#
_symmetry.space_group_name_H-M   'P 1'
#
loop_
_entity.id
_entity.type
_entity.pdbx_description
1 polymer ?
#
loop_
_entity_poly.entity_id
_entity_poly.type
_entity_poly.pdbx_seq_one_letter_code
_entity_poly.pdbx_strand_id
1 'polypeptide(L)'
;MPFDWYKPKIPEDFKKKIEPRFVEMHLREIIERARLLFNLRYPKELAIKRIQDNIAWDFELSKIPPFYNDVPAIVERVYSRKSPYDVFG
;
A
#
# COMPACT_ATOMS: atom_id res chain seq x y z
N MET A 1 25.30 2.12 29.82
CA MET A 1 25.17 0.68 29.52
C MET A 1 23.80 0.44 28.90
N PRO A 2 23.68 0.05 27.63
CA PRO A 2 22.40 -0.43 27.13
C PRO A 2 22.10 -1.79 27.78
N PHE A 3 20.95 -1.93 28.42
CA PHE A 3 20.53 -3.20 29.02
C PHE A 3 20.15 -4.20 27.91
N ASP A 4 20.44 -5.49 28.11
CA ASP A 4 20.22 -6.55 27.09
C ASP A 4 18.75 -6.71 26.64
N TRP A 5 17.80 -6.28 27.47
CA TRP A 5 16.37 -6.29 27.13
C TRP A 5 15.94 -5.10 26.23
N TYR A 6 16.83 -4.12 26.02
CA TYR A 6 16.57 -2.96 25.16
C TYR A 6 16.62 -3.30 23.66
N LYS A 7 17.23 -4.44 23.30
CA LYS A 7 17.21 -4.97 21.93
C LYS A 7 16.20 -6.12 21.84
N PRO A 8 15.10 -5.96 21.09
CA PRO A 8 14.14 -7.05 20.93
C PRO A 8 14.81 -8.23 20.21
N LYS A 9 14.94 -9.36 20.92
CA LYS A 9 15.46 -10.62 20.39
C LYS A 9 14.37 -11.32 19.57
N ILE A 10 14.06 -10.80 18.39
CA ILE A 10 13.07 -11.40 17.49
C ILE A 10 13.76 -12.51 16.68
N PRO A 11 13.31 -13.77 16.77
CA PRO A 11 13.86 -14.88 15.99
C PRO A 11 13.74 -14.61 14.49
N GLU A 12 14.78 -14.92 13.73
CA GLU A 12 14.82 -14.63 12.30
C GLU A 12 13.75 -15.42 11.52
N ASP A 13 13.46 -16.65 11.94
CA ASP A 13 12.40 -17.49 11.35
C ASP A 13 11.00 -16.89 11.54
N PHE A 14 10.79 -16.12 12.62
CA PHE A 14 9.54 -15.43 12.86
C PHE A 14 9.38 -14.24 11.91
N LYS A 15 10.46 -13.47 11.67
CA LYS A 15 10.44 -12.37 10.70
C LYS A 15 10.11 -12.86 9.30
N LYS A 16 10.76 -13.96 8.86
CA LYS A 16 10.53 -14.58 7.54
C LYS A 16 9.08 -15.01 7.31
N LYS A 17 8.35 -15.39 8.37
CA LYS A 17 6.92 -15.76 8.28
C LYS A 17 5.99 -14.56 8.18
N ILE A 18 6.36 -13.42 8.78
CA ILE A 18 5.52 -12.22 8.86
C ILE A 18 5.65 -11.37 7.61
N GLU A 19 6.87 -11.21 7.11
CA GLU A 19 7.18 -10.29 6.01
C GLU A 19 6.28 -10.51 4.76
N PRO A 20 6.02 -11.75 4.30
CA PRO A 20 5.12 -11.98 3.17
C PRO A 20 3.67 -11.56 3.47
N ARG A 21 3.18 -11.85 4.69
CA ARG A 21 1.80 -11.49 5.11
C ARG A 21 1.60 -9.99 5.19
N PHE A 22 2.62 -9.29 5.69
CA PHE A 22 2.62 -7.84 5.78
C PHE A 22 2.54 -7.20 4.39
N VAL A 23 3.34 -7.67 3.43
CA VAL A 23 3.31 -7.18 2.05
C VAL A 23 1.96 -7.49 1.39
N GLU A 24 1.46 -8.72 1.53
CA GLU A 24 0.17 -9.12 0.97
C GLU A 24 -1.00 -8.25 1.47
N MET A 25 -1.02 -7.95 2.77
CA MET A 25 -2.03 -7.10 3.38
C MET A 25 -2.01 -5.69 2.76
N HIS A 26 -0.84 -5.07 2.64
CA HIS A 26 -0.71 -3.72 2.08
C HIS A 26 -1.06 -3.69 0.59
N LEU A 27 -0.69 -4.72 -0.17
CA LEU A 27 -1.09 -4.82 -1.58
C LEU A 27 -2.62 -4.88 -1.72
N ARG A 28 -3.31 -5.62 -0.86
CA ARG A 28 -4.79 -5.65 -0.84
C ARG A 28 -5.37 -4.27 -0.53
N GLU A 29 -4.84 -3.60 0.49
CA GLU A 29 -5.27 -2.27 0.88
C GLU A 29 -5.08 -1.23 -0.24
N ILE A 30 -3.93 -1.25 -0.93
CA ILE A 30 -3.67 -0.38 -2.10
C ILE A 30 -4.71 -0.62 -3.19
N ILE A 31 -5.02 -1.89 -3.50
CA ILE A 31 -6.03 -2.25 -4.50
C ILE A 31 -7.42 -1.75 -4.08
N GLU A 32 -7.81 -1.93 -2.82
CA GLU A 32 -9.11 -1.50 -2.30
C GLU A 32 -9.25 0.03 -2.33
N ARG A 33 -8.22 0.76 -1.90
CA ARG A 33 -8.18 2.23 -1.98
C ARG A 33 -8.24 2.72 -3.42
N ALA A 34 -7.50 2.08 -4.33
CA ALA A 34 -7.53 2.41 -5.76
C ALA A 34 -8.94 2.20 -6.36
N ARG A 35 -9.63 1.11 -6.02
CA ARG A 35 -11.01 0.83 -6.45
C ARG A 35 -11.99 1.85 -5.91
N LEU A 36 -11.86 2.21 -4.63
CA LEU A 36 -12.69 3.23 -4.01
C LEU A 36 -12.54 4.58 -4.74
N LEU A 37 -11.31 5.03 -4.96
CA LEU A 37 -11.03 6.29 -5.65
C LEU A 37 -11.55 6.27 -7.10
N PHE A 38 -11.36 5.16 -7.79
CA PHE A 38 -11.91 4.96 -9.13
C PHE A 38 -13.43 5.09 -9.17
N ASN A 39 -14.14 4.44 -8.23
CA ASN A 39 -15.59 4.54 -8.11
C ASN A 39 -16.07 5.96 -7.78
N LEU A 40 -15.25 6.73 -7.05
CA LEU A 40 -15.49 8.14 -6.75
C LEU A 40 -15.10 9.09 -7.89
N ARG A 41 -14.72 8.55 -9.07
CA ARG A 41 -14.25 9.31 -10.25
C ARG A 41 -13.06 10.23 -9.95
N TYR A 42 -12.21 9.85 -9.00
CA TYR A 42 -10.94 10.56 -8.80
C TYR A 42 -10.08 10.44 -10.06
N PRO A 43 -9.39 11.51 -10.49
CA PRO A 43 -8.36 11.41 -11.52
C PRO A 43 -7.26 10.43 -11.11
N LYS A 44 -6.81 9.60 -12.06
CA LYS A 44 -5.81 8.55 -11.83
C LYS A 44 -4.54 9.08 -11.16
N GLU A 45 -4.01 10.19 -11.65
CA GLU A 45 -2.79 10.82 -11.13
C GLU A 45 -2.95 11.26 -9.66
N LEU A 46 -4.11 11.82 -9.32
CA LEU A 46 -4.43 12.20 -7.95
C LEU A 46 -4.61 10.98 -7.05
N ALA A 47 -5.16 9.88 -7.57
CA ALA A 47 -5.28 8.64 -6.81
C ALA A 47 -3.92 8.01 -6.50
N ILE A 48 -2.99 8.00 -7.47
CA ILE A 48 -1.61 7.55 -7.27
C ILE A 48 -0.95 8.38 -6.17
N LYS A 49 -0.98 9.70 -6.32
CA LYS A 49 -0.39 10.62 -5.34
C LYS A 49 -0.98 10.42 -3.95
N ARG A 50 -2.31 10.37 -3.82
CA ARG A 50 -2.99 10.20 -2.53
C ARG A 50 -2.63 8.88 -1.84
N ILE A 51 -2.52 7.78 -2.58
CA ILE A 51 -2.13 6.50 -2.01
C ILE A 51 -0.66 6.51 -1.59
N GLN A 52 0.23 7.09 -2.40
CA GLN A 52 1.64 7.25 -2.06
C GLN A 52 1.83 8.14 -0.83
N ASP A 53 1.15 9.28 -0.75
CA ASP A 53 1.19 10.18 0.40
C ASP A 53 0.75 9.46 1.69
N ASN A 54 -0.30 8.64 1.62
CA ASN A 54 -0.73 7.85 2.77
C ASN A 54 0.34 6.84 3.20
N ILE A 55 0.96 6.11 2.26
CA ILE A 55 2.04 5.16 2.59
C ILE A 55 3.25 5.93 3.15
N ALA A 56 3.61 7.07 2.58
CA ALA A 56 4.70 7.89 3.08
C ALA A 56 4.45 8.35 4.52
N TRP A 57 3.20 8.67 4.85
CA TRP A 57 2.78 9.00 6.22
C TRP A 57 2.84 7.79 7.16
N ASP A 58 2.29 6.63 6.75
CA ASP A 58 2.29 5.40 7.55
C ASP A 58 3.73 4.91 7.89
N PHE A 59 4.69 5.21 7.02
CA PHE A 59 6.10 4.83 7.16
C PHE A 59 7.05 6.01 7.39
N GLU A 60 6.55 7.17 7.82
CA GLU A 60 7.35 8.39 8.00
C GLU A 60 8.57 8.18 8.92
N LEU A 61 8.38 7.42 10.01
CA LEU A 61 9.42 7.11 10.99
C LEU A 61 10.21 5.82 10.66
N SER A 62 9.93 5.21 9.51
CA SER A 62 10.46 3.92 9.09
C SER A 62 11.04 3.99 7.68
N LYS A 63 11.55 2.87 7.17
CA LYS A 63 11.95 2.80 5.75
C LYS A 63 10.70 2.70 4.87
N ILE A 64 10.71 3.44 3.77
CA ILE A 64 9.67 3.33 2.74
C ILE A 64 9.63 1.89 2.22
N PRO A 65 8.44 1.24 2.23
CA PRO A 65 8.31 -0.14 1.80
C PRO A 65 8.43 -0.29 0.28
N PRO A 66 8.89 -1.45 -0.23
CA PRO A 66 9.07 -1.66 -1.68
C PRO A 66 7.81 -1.46 -2.52
N PHE A 67 6.64 -1.84 -1.97
CA PHE A 67 5.35 -1.71 -2.64
C PHE A 67 4.93 -0.25 -2.90
N TYR A 68 5.61 0.74 -2.31
CA TYR A 68 5.40 2.16 -2.61
C TYR A 68 5.62 2.48 -4.10
N ASN A 69 6.64 1.86 -4.70
CA ASN A 69 6.96 2.05 -6.12
C ASN A 69 6.01 1.28 -7.04
N ASP A 70 5.29 0.29 -6.52
CA ASP A 70 4.32 -0.50 -7.28
C ASP A 70 2.95 0.18 -7.39
N VAL A 71 2.69 1.22 -6.57
CA VAL A 71 1.39 1.93 -6.54
C VAL A 71 0.93 2.38 -7.93
N PRO A 72 1.74 3.04 -8.77
CA PRO A 72 1.29 3.47 -10.11
C PRO A 72 0.80 2.30 -10.97
N ALA A 73 1.53 1.18 -10.96
CA ALA A 73 1.17 -0.01 -11.73
C ALA A 73 -0.11 -0.68 -11.20
N ILE A 74 -0.31 -0.71 -9.88
CA ILE A 74 -1.54 -1.24 -9.28
C ILE A 74 -2.74 -0.36 -9.63
N VAL A 75 -2.59 0.96 -9.51
CA VAL A 75 -3.65 1.92 -9.85
C VAL A 75 -4.01 1.82 -11.34
N GLU A 76 -3.03 1.73 -12.24
CA GLU A 76 -3.27 1.54 -13.67
C GLU A 76 -4.17 0.34 -13.96
N ARG A 77 -3.87 -0.82 -13.35
CA ARG A 77 -4.67 -2.06 -13.50
C ARG A 77 -6.11 -1.94 -13.01
N VAL A 78 -6.37 -1.06 -12.05
CA VAL A 78 -7.72 -0.78 -11.55
C VAL A 78 -8.45 0.16 -12.49
N TYR A 79 -7.78 1.22 -12.94
CA TYR A 79 -8.34 2.29 -13.77
C TYR A 79 -8.50 1.91 -15.25
N SER A 80 -7.80 0.88 -15.72
CA SER A 80 -7.98 0.34 -17.08
C SER A 80 -9.30 -0.43 -17.25
N ARG A 81 -10.08 -0.62 -16.18
CA ARG A 81 -11.39 -1.26 -16.20
C ARG A 81 -12.46 -0.23 -16.50
N LYS A 82 -13.59 -0.66 -17.08
CA LYS A 82 -14.79 0.20 -17.19
C LYS A 82 -15.35 0.46 -15.79
N SER A 83 -15.74 1.70 -15.52
CA SER A 83 -16.40 2.01 -14.25
C SER A 83 -17.79 1.37 -14.25
N PRO A 84 -18.22 0.74 -13.14
CA PRO A 84 -19.59 0.25 -13.03
C PRO A 84 -20.64 1.37 -13.17
N TYR A 85 -20.21 2.64 -13.09
CA TYR A 85 -21.07 3.82 -13.25
C TYR A 85 -20.97 4.47 -14.65
N ASP A 86 -20.27 3.86 -15.61
CA ASP A 86 -20.19 4.33 -16.99
C ASP A 86 -21.37 3.86 -17.86
N VAL A 87 -22.36 3.17 -17.27
CA VAL A 87 -23.52 2.59 -17.98
C VAL A 87 -24.58 3.65 -18.36
N PHE A 88 -24.44 4.88 -17.85
CA PHE A 88 -25.40 5.99 -18.08
C PHE A 88 -24.78 7.20 -18.80
N GLY A 89 -23.60 7.04 -19.41
CA GLY A 89 -22.88 8.09 -20.15
C GLY A 89 -23.09 8.00 -21.66
#